data_AF-A0A3C0FSL9-F1
#
_entry.id   AF-A0A3C0FSL9-F1
#
_cell.length_a   1.000
_cell.length_b   1.000
_cell.length_c   1.000
_cell.angle_alpha   90.00
_cell.angle_beta   90.00
_cell.angle_gamma   90.00
#
_symmetry.space_group_name_H-M   'P 1'
#
loop_
_entity.id
_entity.type
_entity.pdbx_description
1 polymer ?
#
loop_
_entity_poly.entity_id
_entity_poly.type
_entity_poly.pdbx_seq_one_letter_code
_entity_poly.pdbx_strand_id
1 'polypeptide(L)'
;FVAKMLAERIEEIDWGQVEAIRAAGGATFVTLLYAVIPQIMPRQIGLSIYQLDSNLRASAIVGIVGAGGIGSTLLNAFGRYDYDFALAITLCIIGVILVSEAISGRIRRNLW
;
A
#
# COMPACT_ATOMS: atom_id res chain seq x y z
N PHE A 1 8.23 -10.71 -1.90
CA PHE A 1 8.17 -9.63 -2.91
C PHE A 1 8.61 -8.28 -2.31
N VAL A 2 7.88 -7.73 -1.33
CA VAL A 2 8.18 -6.41 -0.72
C VAL A 2 9.60 -6.30 -0.16
N ALA A 3 10.07 -7.31 0.58
CA ALA A 3 11.42 -7.32 1.15
C ALA A 3 12.51 -7.27 0.07
N LYS A 4 12.29 -7.92 -1.07
CA LYS A 4 13.21 -7.88 -2.22
C LYS A 4 13.22 -6.50 -2.86
N MET A 5 12.04 -5.91 -3.10
CA MET A 5 11.94 -4.55 -3.63
C MET A 5 12.61 -3.53 -2.71
N LEU A 6 12.48 -3.70 -1.39
CA LEU A 6 13.16 -2.86 -0.41
C LEU A 6 14.68 -3.04 -0.47
N ALA A 7 15.18 -4.29 -0.54
CA ALA A 7 16.60 -4.58 -0.66
C ALA A 7 17.22 -3.94 -1.92
N GLU A 8 16.57 -4.10 -3.08
CA GLU A 8 17.01 -3.47 -4.33
C GLU A 8 17.09 -1.94 -4.21
N ARG A 9 16.14 -1.29 -3.52
CA ARG A 9 16.20 0.16 -3.30
C ARG A 9 17.31 0.58 -2.34
N ILE A 10 17.64 -0.26 -1.37
CA ILE A 10 18.78 -0.01 -0.47
C ILE A 10 20.10 -0.15 -1.23
N GLU A 11 20.19 -1.07 -2.20
CA GLU A 11 21.38 -1.23 -3.05
C GLU A 11 21.58 -0.04 -4.02
N GLU A 12 20.49 0.61 -4.44
CA GLU A 12 20.49 1.75 -5.37
C GLU A 12 20.68 3.13 -4.70
N ILE A 13 20.87 3.20 -3.37
CA ILE A 13 21.04 4.50 -2.68
C ILE A 13 22.32 5.22 -3.12
N ASP A 14 22.31 6.54 -3.03
CA ASP A 14 23.50 7.36 -3.18
C ASP A 14 24.37 7.26 -1.91
N TRP A 15 25.49 6.53 -2.05
CA TRP A 15 26.49 6.37 -1.01
C TRP A 15 27.22 7.68 -0.67
N GLY A 16 27.23 8.67 -1.56
CA GLY A 16 27.81 9.99 -1.30
C GLY A 16 27.12 10.71 -0.13
N GLN A 17 25.79 10.59 -0.03
CA GLN A 17 25.04 11.13 1.12
C GLN A 17 25.40 10.42 2.43
N VAL A 18 25.62 9.10 2.37
CA VAL A 18 26.01 8.27 3.52
C VAL A 18 27.41 8.66 4.01
N GLU A 19 28.34 8.82 3.08
CA GLU A 19 29.73 9.21 3.35
C GLU A 19 29.83 10.63 3.90
N ALA A 20 29.04 11.58 3.37
CA ALA A 20 28.99 12.95 3.87
C ALA A 20 28.59 13.02 5.35
N ILE A 21 27.54 12.30 5.76
CA ILE A 21 27.10 12.26 7.16
C ILE A 21 28.17 11.60 8.05
N ARG A 22 28.83 10.53 7.57
CA ARG A 22 29.91 9.88 8.33
C ARG A 22 31.13 10.78 8.47
N ALA A 23 31.52 11.51 7.42
CA ALA A 23 32.63 12.45 7.45
C ALA A 23 32.38 13.64 8.39
N ALA A 24 31.11 14.04 8.56
CA ALA A 24 30.69 15.03 9.55
C ALA A 24 30.67 14.50 11.00
N GLY A 25 31.10 13.25 11.25
CA GLY A 25 31.14 12.63 12.58
C GLY A 25 29.81 12.00 13.02
N GLY A 26 28.87 11.79 12.09
CA GLY A 26 27.57 11.17 12.39
C GLY A 26 27.70 9.71 12.83
N ALA A 27 27.05 9.34 13.94
CA ALA A 27 26.95 7.97 14.38
C ALA A 27 26.10 7.11 13.42
N THR A 28 26.29 5.79 13.41
CA THR A 28 25.61 4.85 12.50
C THR A 28 24.08 5.02 12.47
N PHE A 29 23.46 5.28 13.61
CA PHE A 29 22.01 5.50 13.70
C PHE A 29 21.57 6.80 13.03
N VAL A 30 22.38 7.86 13.14
CA VAL A 30 22.15 9.13 12.44
C VAL A 30 22.30 8.94 10.94
N THR A 31 23.34 8.23 10.49
CA THR A 31 23.50 7.90 9.07
C THR A 31 22.30 7.12 8.52
N LEU A 32 21.77 6.14 9.27
CA LEU A 32 20.60 5.38 8.85
C LEU A 32 19.36 6.29 8.69
N LEU A 33 19.05 7.10 9.71
CA LEU A 33 17.85 7.93 9.73
C LEU A 33 17.89 9.08 8.73
N TYR A 34 19.07 9.65 8.46
CA TYR A 34 19.20 10.89 7.70
C TYR A 34 19.85 10.73 6.31
N ALA A 35 20.64 9.68 6.07
CA ALA A 35 21.15 9.39 4.73
C ALA A 35 20.36 8.29 4.03
N VAL A 36 20.02 7.18 4.71
CA VAL A 36 19.45 6.00 4.04
C VAL A 36 17.93 6.06 3.96
N ILE A 37 17.25 6.20 5.11
CA ILE A 37 15.78 6.16 5.19
C ILE A 37 15.11 7.19 4.26
N PRO A 38 15.53 8.47 4.20
CA PRO A 38 14.87 9.45 3.36
C PRO A 38 14.91 9.12 1.86
N GLN A 39 15.96 8.44 1.39
CA GLN A 39 16.10 8.03 -0.01
C GLN A 39 15.12 6.92 -0.40
N ILE A 40 14.86 5.97 0.49
CA ILE A 40 13.99 4.81 0.21
C ILE A 40 12.52 5.04 0.55
N MET A 41 12.22 5.97 1.46
CA MET A 41 10.87 6.19 2.00
C MET A 41 9.82 6.57 0.95
N PRO A 42 10.04 7.52 0.01
CA PRO A 42 9.03 7.90 -0.97
C PRO A 42 8.54 6.70 -1.80
N ARG A 43 9.48 5.84 -2.22
CA ARG A 43 9.20 4.62 -2.95
C ARG A 43 8.44 3.60 -2.09
N GLN A 44 8.89 3.40 -0.85
CA GLN A 44 8.30 2.43 0.07
C GLN A 44 6.86 2.80 0.45
N ILE A 45 6.59 4.09 0.68
CA ILE A 45 5.23 4.60 0.94
C ILE A 45 4.35 4.32 -0.28
N GLY A 46 4.83 4.61 -1.49
CA GLY A 46 4.09 4.32 -2.72
C GLY A 46 3.75 2.84 -2.90
N LEU A 47 4.71 1.94 -2.59
CA LEU A 47 4.52 0.50 -2.67
C LEU A 47 3.50 -0.01 -1.63
N SER A 48 3.59 0.48 -0.39
CA SER A 48 2.64 0.11 0.68
C SER A 48 1.21 0.52 0.35
N ILE A 49 1.03 1.74 -0.18
CA ILE A 49 -0.27 2.24 -0.63
C ILE A 49 -0.83 1.39 -1.78
N TYR A 50 0.00 1.05 -2.76
CA TYR A 50 -0.41 0.16 -3.86
C TYR A 50 -0.85 -1.21 -3.36
N GLN A 51 -0.12 -1.78 -2.39
CA GLN A 51 -0.50 -3.06 -1.81
C GLN A 51 -1.78 -2.99 -0.99
N LEU A 52 -2.01 -1.91 -0.25
CA LEU A 52 -3.27 -1.71 0.46
C LEU A 52 -4.46 -1.76 -0.50
N ASP A 53 -4.38 -1.01 -1.59
CA ASP A 53 -5.40 -0.97 -2.64
C ASP A 53 -5.61 -2.34 -3.31
N SER A 54 -4.51 -3.03 -3.64
CA SER A 54 -4.55 -4.39 -4.19
C SER A 54 -5.21 -5.38 -3.22
N ASN A 55 -4.86 -5.31 -1.94
CA ASN A 55 -5.41 -6.19 -0.91
C ASN A 55 -6.89 -5.93 -0.65
N LEU A 56 -7.36 -4.67 -0.75
CA LEU A 56 -8.78 -4.34 -0.67
C LEU A 56 -9.60 -5.01 -1.77
N ARG A 57 -9.12 -4.93 -3.02
CA ARG A 57 -9.76 -5.65 -4.14
C ARG A 57 -9.69 -7.17 -3.97
N ALA A 58 -8.53 -7.69 -3.57
CA ALA A 58 -8.36 -9.10 -3.32
C ALA A 58 -9.35 -9.59 -2.23
N SER A 59 -9.55 -8.83 -1.14
CA SER A 59 -10.52 -9.18 -0.09
C SER A 59 -11.96 -9.30 -0.58
N ALA A 60 -12.36 -8.49 -1.56
CA ALA A 60 -13.68 -8.63 -2.19
C ALA A 60 -13.79 -9.95 -2.97
N ILE A 61 -12.79 -10.27 -3.79
CA ILE A 61 -12.78 -11.51 -4.59
C ILE A 61 -12.71 -12.75 -3.69
N VAL A 62 -11.78 -12.74 -2.72
CA VAL A 62 -11.56 -13.82 -1.76
C VAL A 62 -12.79 -14.05 -0.87
N GLY A 63 -13.51 -12.97 -0.53
CA GLY A 63 -14.77 -13.05 0.21
C GLY A 63 -15.88 -13.77 -0.55
N ILE A 64 -15.95 -13.59 -1.88
CA ILE A 64 -16.95 -14.27 -2.73
C ILE A 64 -16.64 -15.76 -2.90
N VAL A 65 -15.36 -16.15 -2.91
CA VAL A 65 -14.97 -17.58 -3.00
C VAL A 65 -15.00 -18.30 -1.65
N GLY A 66 -15.46 -17.65 -0.58
CA GLY A 66 -15.73 -18.28 0.72
C GLY A 66 -14.55 -18.31 1.70
N ALA A 67 -13.42 -17.67 1.36
CA ALA A 67 -12.24 -17.59 2.24
C ALA A 67 -12.30 -16.43 3.25
N GLY A 68 -13.44 -15.73 3.34
CA GLY A 68 -13.65 -14.57 4.20
C GLY A 68 -13.19 -13.24 3.57
N GLY A 69 -13.64 -12.11 4.13
CA GLY A 69 -13.35 -10.76 3.62
C GLY A 69 -14.60 -9.97 3.24
N ILE A 70 -14.40 -8.77 2.70
CA ILE A 70 -15.51 -7.81 2.45
C ILE A 70 -16.55 -8.33 1.44
N GLY A 71 -16.14 -9.23 0.53
CA GLY A 71 -17.05 -9.85 -0.44
C GLY A 71 -17.94 -10.95 0.12
N SER A 72 -17.66 -11.43 1.35
CA SER A 72 -18.50 -12.47 1.97
C SER A 72 -19.91 -11.95 2.27
N THR A 73 -20.04 -10.68 2.63
CA THR A 73 -21.34 -10.01 2.84
C THR A 73 -22.17 -9.99 1.57
N LEU A 74 -21.52 -9.76 0.42
CA LEU A 74 -22.17 -9.78 -0.90
C LEU A 74 -22.69 -11.19 -1.21
N LEU A 75 -21.86 -12.21 -1.01
CA LEU A 75 -22.25 -13.61 -1.24
C LEU A 75 -23.43 -14.04 -0.37
N ASN A 76 -23.47 -13.61 0.90
CA ASN A 76 -24.59 -13.88 1.80
C ASN A 76 -25.90 -13.22 1.33
N ALA A 77 -25.84 -11.99 0.82
CA ALA A 77 -27.00 -11.31 0.26
C ALA A 77 -27.54 -12.04 -0.99
N PHE A 78 -26.64 -12.48 -1.87
CA PHE A 78 -26.99 -13.32 -3.02
C PHE A 78 -27.63 -14.65 -2.59
N GLY A 79 -27.09 -15.31 -1.56
CA GLY A 79 -27.66 -16.56 -1.03
C GLY A 79 -29.05 -16.41 -0.41
N ARG A 80 -29.42 -15.18 -0.01
CA ARG A 80 -30.76 -14.83 0.49
C ARG A 80 -31.72 -14.36 -0.61
N TYR A 81 -31.28 -14.31 -1.86
CA TYR A 81 -32.02 -13.72 -2.98
C TYR A 81 -32.38 -12.23 -2.77
N ASP A 82 -31.64 -11.53 -1.91
CA ASP A 82 -31.84 -10.11 -1.60
C ASP A 82 -30.99 -9.25 -2.54
N TYR A 83 -31.46 -9.13 -3.78
CA TYR A 83 -30.71 -8.46 -4.85
C TYR A 83 -30.59 -6.95 -4.66
N ASP A 84 -31.55 -6.31 -4.00
CA ASP A 84 -31.49 -4.89 -3.66
C ASP A 84 -30.34 -4.64 -2.66
N PHE A 85 -30.24 -5.49 -1.64
CA PHE A 85 -29.15 -5.41 -0.68
C PHE A 85 -27.79 -5.78 -1.31
N ALA A 86 -27.75 -6.77 -2.22
CA ALA A 86 -26.54 -7.12 -2.95
C ALA A 86 -26.03 -5.97 -3.84
N LEU A 87 -26.93 -5.24 -4.50
CA LEU A 87 -26.58 -4.06 -5.28
C LEU A 87 -25.99 -2.96 -4.39
N ALA A 88 -26.61 -2.70 -3.24
CA ALA A 88 -26.12 -1.71 -2.28
C ALA A 88 -24.70 -2.04 -1.77
N ILE A 89 -24.44 -3.30 -1.43
CA ILE A 89 -23.10 -3.77 -1.02
C ILE A 89 -22.08 -3.56 -2.15
N THR A 90 -22.46 -3.91 -3.40
CA THR A 90 -21.59 -3.76 -4.56
C THR A 90 -21.19 -2.30 -4.78
N LEU A 91 -22.16 -1.38 -4.73
CA LEU A 91 -21.90 0.06 -4.84
C LEU A 91 -21.00 0.57 -3.70
N CYS A 92 -21.20 0.07 -2.48
CA CYS A 92 -20.33 0.40 -1.35
C CYS A 92 -18.88 -0.05 -1.57
N ILE A 93 -18.66 -1.28 -2.04
CA ILE A 93 -17.32 -1.81 -2.34
C ILE A 93 -16.64 -0.96 -3.42
N ILE A 94 -17.36 -0.64 -4.51
CA ILE A 94 -16.85 0.23 -5.58
C ILE A 94 -16.47 1.60 -5.00
N GLY A 95 -17.34 2.20 -4.18
CA GLY A 95 -17.08 3.49 -3.54
C GLY A 95 -15.82 3.48 -2.69
N VAL A 96 -15.62 2.45 -1.86
CA VAL A 96 -14.41 2.30 -1.02
C VAL A 96 -13.15 2.16 -1.88
N ILE A 97 -13.20 1.37 -2.96
CA ILE A 97 -12.06 1.20 -3.88
C ILE A 97 -11.72 2.52 -4.56
N LEU A 98 -12.70 3.25 -5.09
CA LEU A 98 -12.47 4.54 -5.74
C LEU A 98 -11.91 5.59 -4.78
N VAL A 99 -12.41 5.64 -3.54
CA VAL A 99 -11.89 6.53 -2.50
C VAL A 99 -10.44 6.16 -2.15
N SER A 100 -10.15 4.87 -1.98
CA SER A 100 -8.80 4.36 -1.74
C SER A 100 -7.85 4.75 -2.87
N GLU A 101 -8.26 4.60 -4.12
CA GLU A 101 -7.47 4.94 -5.30
C GLU A 101 -7.24 6.46 -5.40
N ALA A 102 -8.26 7.28 -5.14
CA ALA A 102 -8.15 8.73 -5.13
C ALA A 102 -7.18 9.24 -4.05
N ILE A 103 -7.27 8.70 -2.83
CA ILE A 103 -6.34 9.00 -1.73
C ILE A 103 -4.93 8.58 -2.13
N SER A 104 -4.79 7.36 -2.67
CA SER A 104 -3.52 6.81 -3.12
C SER A 104 -2.86 7.69 -4.19
N GLY A 105 -3.64 8.16 -5.17
CA GLY A 105 -3.18 9.06 -6.23
C GLY A 105 -2.84 10.46 -5.74
N ARG A 106 -3.54 10.97 -4.71
CA ARG A 106 -3.25 12.26 -4.08
C ARG A 106 -1.94 12.22 -3.29
N ILE A 107 -1.73 11.17 -2.50
CA ILE A 107 -0.49 10.99 -1.72
C ILE A 107 0.70 10.82 -2.66
N ARG A 108 0.54 10.03 -3.74
CA ARG A 108 1.60 9.88 -4.74
C ARG A 108 1.97 11.22 -5.36
N ARG A 109 0.99 12.02 -5.83
CA ARG A 109 1.26 13.34 -6.43
C ARG A 109 1.98 14.34 -5.52
N ASN A 110 1.91 14.17 -4.21
CA ASN A 110 2.60 15.06 -3.27
C ASN A 110 4.01 14.55 -2.89
N LEU A 111 4.36 13.30 -3.22
CA LEU A 111 5.66 12.69 -2.95
C LEU A 111 6.65 12.79 -4.13
N TRP A 112 6.17 13.21 -5.31
CA TRP A 112 6.95 13.39 -6.53
C TRP A 112 6.89 14.84 -7.00
#